data_AF-A0A965PSA3-F1
#
_entry.id   AF-A0A965PSA3-F1
#
_cell.length_a   1.000
_cell.length_b   1.000
_cell.length_c   1.000
_cell.angle_alpha   90.00
_cell.angle_beta   90.00
_cell.angle_gamma   90.00
#
_symmetry.space_group_name_H-M   'P 1'
#
loop_
_entity.id
_entity.type
_entity.pdbx_description
1 polymer ?
#
loop_
_entity_poly.entity_id
_entity_poly.type
_entity_poly.pdbx_seq_one_letter_code
_entity_poly.pdbx_strand_id
1 'polypeptide(L)'
;MGVSFTAEVDARDMARVARVLNRVDKSLIDELKSSMKAGIVPIGQLIAARVNAGGVPLSGMGHRGPTRWLPVKMSVQKVAVTPGMSHKNPNLVTMNFYNKQARGLAIAENAGSKTAGSSPQGKAFIRNLNAIVSDWPQGGRFLYRAYMPFKPHVVNLGANILKRWIAKTNKEIEGM
;
A
#
# COMPACT_ATOMS: atom_id res chain seq x y z
N MET A 1 47.94 -31.36 27.99
CA MET A 1 48.28 -29.99 27.54
C MET A 1 47.29 -29.59 26.46
N GLY A 2 46.34 -28.72 26.79
CA GLY A 2 45.36 -28.21 25.82
C GLY A 2 45.88 -26.90 25.23
N VAL A 3 46.00 -26.83 23.91
CA VAL A 3 46.37 -25.61 23.20
C VAL A 3 45.08 -24.88 22.84
N SER A 4 44.79 -23.76 23.49
CA SER A 4 43.73 -22.83 23.06
C SER A 4 44.33 -21.81 22.12
N PHE A 5 43.79 -21.71 20.90
CA PHE A 5 44.10 -20.60 19.99
C PHE A 5 43.07 -19.51 20.22
N THR A 6 43.51 -18.37 20.75
CA THR A 6 42.70 -17.15 20.82
C THR A 6 43.10 -16.29 19.63
N ALA A 7 42.28 -16.26 18.58
CA ALA A 7 42.45 -15.29 17.50
C ALA A 7 41.99 -13.92 18.03
N GLU A 8 42.92 -12.98 18.23
CA GLU A 8 42.57 -11.57 18.45
C GLU A 8 42.03 -11.00 17.14
N VAL A 9 40.70 -10.99 16.98
CA VAL A 9 40.06 -10.20 15.94
C VAL A 9 40.01 -8.76 16.44
N ASP A 10 40.72 -7.84 15.78
CA ASP A 10 40.73 -6.41 16.15
C ASP A 10 39.28 -5.89 16.19
N ALA A 11 38.90 -5.30 17.32
CA ALA A 11 37.58 -4.70 17.52
C ALA A 11 37.23 -3.66 16.43
N ARG A 12 38.23 -3.01 15.82
CA ARG A 12 38.07 -2.08 14.71
C ARG A 12 37.67 -2.77 13.41
N ASP A 13 38.18 -3.98 13.18
CA ASP A 13 37.83 -4.79 12.01
C ASP A 13 36.43 -5.38 12.17
N MET A 14 36.07 -5.87 13.37
CA MET A 14 34.69 -6.25 13.68
C MET A 14 33.71 -5.09 13.53
N ALA A 15 34.07 -3.89 14.01
CA ALA A 15 33.24 -2.70 13.84
C ALA A 15 33.16 -2.23 12.38
N ARG A 16 34.18 -2.52 11.55
CA ARG A 16 34.17 -2.23 10.12
C ARG A 16 33.27 -3.22 9.38
N VAL A 17 33.40 -4.51 9.65
CA VAL A 17 32.55 -5.58 9.11
C VAL A 17 31.09 -5.33 9.49
N ALA A 18 30.79 -5.06 10.77
CA ALA A 18 29.44 -4.73 11.22
C ALA A 18 28.86 -3.48 10.52
N ARG A 19 29.69 -2.46 10.23
CA ARG A 19 29.24 -1.28 9.46
C ARG A 19 28.96 -1.60 7.99
N VAL A 20 29.75 -2.49 7.38
CA VAL A 20 29.55 -2.94 6.00
C VAL A 20 28.28 -3.78 5.92
N LEU A 21 28.11 -4.77 6.81
CA LEU A 21 26.90 -5.60 6.90
C LEU A 21 25.64 -4.74 7.12
N ASN A 22 25.65 -3.84 8.11
CA ASN A 22 24.52 -2.94 8.36
C ASN A 22 24.19 -2.03 7.17
N ARG A 23 25.19 -1.63 6.37
CA ARG A 23 24.97 -0.83 5.16
C ARG A 23 24.37 -1.68 4.04
N VAL A 24 24.90 -2.87 3.81
CA VAL A 24 24.42 -3.82 2.80
C VAL A 24 22.97 -4.19 3.08
N ASP A 25 22.64 -4.52 4.34
CA ASP A 25 21.28 -4.78 4.78
C ASP A 25 20.35 -3.59 4.51
N LYS A 26 20.80 -2.37 4.86
CA LYS A 26 20.00 -1.16 4.65
C LYS A 26 19.78 -0.85 3.17
N SER A 27 20.82 -0.93 2.34
CA SER A 27 20.69 -0.68 0.90
C SER A 27 19.77 -1.68 0.22
N LEU A 28 19.87 -2.97 0.60
CA LEU A 28 18.98 -4.01 0.12
C LEU A 28 17.52 -3.75 0.51
N ILE A 29 17.27 -3.36 1.76
CA ILE A 29 15.93 -3.00 2.23
C ILE A 29 15.38 -1.77 1.50
N ASP A 30 16.20 -0.75 1.28
CA ASP A 30 15.78 0.47 0.60
C ASP A 30 15.51 0.23 -0.89
N GLU A 31 16.29 -0.66 -1.52
CA GLU A 31 16.03 -1.15 -2.88
C GLU A 31 14.71 -1.93 -2.96
N LEU A 32 14.43 -2.83 -2.01
CA LEU A 32 13.15 -3.55 -1.94
C LEU A 32 11.99 -2.57 -1.83
N LYS A 33 12.08 -1.59 -0.92
CA LYS A 33 11.06 -0.55 -0.75
C LYS A 33 10.86 0.25 -2.03
N SER A 34 11.95 0.67 -2.68
CA SER A 34 11.90 1.44 -3.92
C SER A 34 11.23 0.64 -5.03
N SER A 35 11.67 -0.62 -5.23
CA SER A 35 11.14 -1.52 -6.26
C SER A 35 9.65 -1.81 -6.05
N MET A 36 9.26 -2.10 -4.81
CA MET A 36 7.86 -2.30 -4.44
C MET A 36 7.01 -1.05 -4.72
N LYS A 37 7.47 0.14 -4.31
CA LYS A 37 6.75 1.39 -4.59
C LYS A 37 6.62 1.64 -6.09
N ALA A 38 7.72 1.51 -6.84
CA ALA A 38 7.74 1.72 -8.28
C ALA A 38 6.76 0.80 -9.01
N GLY A 39 6.68 -0.48 -8.61
CA GLY A 39 5.74 -1.43 -9.19
C GLY A 39 4.27 -1.18 -8.78
N ILE A 40 4.02 -0.82 -7.52
CA ILE A 40 2.66 -0.71 -6.96
C ILE A 40 1.97 0.59 -7.35
N VAL A 41 2.70 1.69 -7.49
CA VAL A 41 2.13 3.01 -7.82
C VAL A 41 1.28 2.98 -9.09
N PRO A 42 1.71 2.40 -10.22
CA PRO A 42 0.88 2.27 -11.42
C PRO A 42 -0.45 1.56 -11.16
N ILE A 43 -0.46 0.48 -10.38
CA ILE A 43 -1.70 -0.23 -10.02
C ILE A 43 -2.60 0.68 -9.16
N GLY A 44 -2.02 1.38 -8.19
CA GLY A 44 -2.77 2.35 -7.39
C GLY A 44 -3.34 3.51 -8.22
N GLN A 45 -2.65 3.93 -9.28
CA GLN A 45 -3.15 4.92 -10.24
C GLN A 45 -4.33 4.38 -11.05
N LEU A 46 -4.30 3.12 -11.48
CA LEU A 46 -5.44 2.48 -12.16
C LEU A 46 -6.67 2.39 -11.25
N ILE A 47 -6.48 2.04 -9.97
CA ILE A 47 -7.56 2.03 -8.97
C ILE A 47 -8.13 3.44 -8.79
N ALA A 48 -7.28 4.45 -8.65
CA ALA A 48 -7.71 5.84 -8.53
C ALA A 48 -8.46 6.33 -9.77
N ALA A 49 -7.98 5.98 -10.97
CA ALA A 49 -8.62 6.32 -12.23
C ALA A 49 -10.01 5.69 -12.34
N ARG A 50 -10.14 4.42 -11.98
CA ARG A 50 -11.44 3.73 -11.93
C ARG A 50 -12.43 4.44 -11.03
N VAL A 51 -12.00 4.81 -9.81
CA VAL A 51 -12.87 5.54 -8.86
C VAL A 51 -13.26 6.91 -9.41
N ASN A 52 -12.31 7.62 -10.03
CA ASN A 52 -12.54 8.97 -10.56
C ASN A 52 -13.39 8.98 -11.84
N ALA A 53 -13.43 7.89 -12.59
CA ALA A 53 -14.23 7.77 -13.81
C ALA A 53 -15.74 7.99 -13.56
N GLY A 54 -16.22 7.67 -12.35
CA GLY A 54 -17.60 7.93 -11.94
C GLY A 54 -17.94 9.37 -11.60
N GLY A 55 -16.96 10.27 -11.55
CA GLY A 55 -17.16 11.68 -11.19
C GLY A 55 -17.64 11.87 -9.75
N VAL A 56 -18.40 12.94 -9.52
CA VAL A 56 -18.95 13.29 -8.21
C VAL A 56 -20.24 12.49 -7.98
N PRO A 57 -20.35 11.66 -6.91
CA PRO A 57 -21.50 10.78 -6.75
C PRO A 57 -22.85 11.47 -6.50
N LEU A 58 -22.86 12.71 -6.00
CA LEU A 58 -24.06 13.53 -5.83
C LEU A 58 -23.74 14.99 -6.17
N SER A 59 -24.68 15.70 -6.80
CA SER A 59 -24.53 17.14 -7.12
C SER A 59 -24.14 17.99 -5.89
N GLY A 60 -24.71 17.67 -4.73
CA GLY A 60 -24.41 18.31 -3.45
C GLY A 60 -23.00 18.06 -2.90
N MET A 61 -22.19 17.19 -3.51
CA MET A 61 -20.80 16.91 -3.10
C MET A 61 -19.75 17.65 -3.93
N GLY A 62 -20.14 18.45 -4.93
CA GLY A 62 -19.23 19.26 -5.76
C GLY A 62 -18.77 20.58 -5.12
N HIS A 63 -19.13 20.84 -3.85
CA HIS A 63 -18.91 22.11 -3.17
C HIS A 63 -17.52 22.24 -2.51
N ARG A 64 -17.23 23.43 -1.95
CA ARG A 64 -16.00 23.70 -1.17
C ARG A 64 -16.21 23.49 0.34
N GLY A 65 -16.59 22.28 0.76
CA GLY A 65 -16.78 21.97 2.19
C GLY A 65 -16.25 20.60 2.62
N PRO A 66 -16.38 20.24 3.91
CA PRO A 66 -15.80 19.01 4.46
C PRO A 66 -16.34 17.73 3.84
N THR A 67 -17.60 17.71 3.41
CA THR A 67 -18.28 16.53 2.82
C THR A 67 -18.08 16.40 1.32
N ARG A 68 -17.33 17.31 0.69
CA ARG A 68 -17.13 17.32 -0.75
C ARG A 68 -16.46 16.03 -1.25
N TRP A 69 -16.71 15.71 -2.51
CA TRP A 69 -15.96 14.72 -3.25
C TRP A 69 -14.69 15.37 -3.81
N LEU A 70 -13.54 14.73 -3.59
CA LEU A 70 -12.31 15.10 -4.27
C LEU A 70 -11.80 13.89 -5.06
N PRO A 71 -11.19 14.12 -6.23
CA PRO A 71 -10.53 13.06 -6.97
C PRO A 71 -9.54 12.31 -6.10
N VAL A 72 -9.63 10.99 -6.15
CA VAL A 72 -8.68 10.09 -5.51
C VAL A 72 -7.34 10.22 -6.23
N LYS A 73 -6.26 10.41 -5.46
CA LYS A 73 -4.91 10.53 -6.00
C LYS A 73 -4.01 9.46 -5.40
N MET A 74 -3.19 8.86 -6.26
CA MET A 74 -2.12 7.94 -5.87
C MET A 74 -0.75 8.52 -6.26
N SER A 75 0.21 8.41 -5.35
CA SER A 75 1.61 8.80 -5.55
C SER A 75 2.53 7.92 -4.73
N VAL A 76 3.85 8.02 -4.95
CA VAL A 76 4.86 7.24 -4.22
C VAL A 76 4.76 7.44 -2.70
N GLN A 77 4.45 8.66 -2.23
CA GLN A 77 4.31 8.98 -0.80
C GLN A 77 3.10 8.32 -0.15
N LYS A 78 2.11 7.90 -0.95
CA LYS A 78 0.91 7.20 -0.50
C LYS A 78 1.08 5.69 -0.43
N VAL A 79 2.21 5.16 -0.90
CA VAL A 79 2.57 3.75 -0.78
C VAL A 79 3.58 3.58 0.35
N ALA A 80 3.19 2.82 1.37
CA ALA A 80 4.09 2.39 2.44
C ALA A 80 4.51 0.94 2.20
N VAL A 81 5.79 0.65 2.40
CA VAL A 81 6.35 -0.70 2.32
C VAL A 81 7.06 -0.98 3.63
N THR A 82 6.64 -2.04 4.31
CA THR A 82 7.12 -2.43 5.64
C THR A 82 7.65 -3.85 5.56
N PRO A 83 8.91 -4.03 5.11
CA PRO A 83 9.56 -5.33 5.12
C PRO A 83 9.89 -5.72 6.57
N GLY A 84 9.32 -6.83 7.04
CA GLY A 84 9.49 -7.35 8.40
C GLY A 84 8.18 -7.42 9.22
N MET A 85 8.24 -8.02 10.41
CA MET A 85 7.12 -8.03 11.35
C MET A 85 7.03 -6.69 12.08
N SER A 86 6.20 -5.77 11.60
CA SER A 86 5.75 -4.65 12.42
C SER A 86 4.52 -5.07 13.21
N HIS A 87 4.59 -5.04 14.54
CA HIS A 87 3.41 -5.25 15.41
C HIS A 87 2.27 -4.26 15.11
N LYS A 88 2.56 -3.12 14.48
CA LYS A 88 1.59 -2.07 14.15
C LYS A 88 0.97 -2.23 12.76
N ASN A 89 1.66 -2.90 11.83
CA ASN A 89 1.15 -3.13 10.48
C ASN A 89 1.70 -4.45 9.92
N PRO A 90 0.90 -5.52 9.89
CA PRO A 90 1.35 -6.82 9.38
C PRO A 90 1.47 -6.84 7.84
N ASN A 91 1.03 -5.78 7.14
CA ASN A 91 1.04 -5.75 5.69
C ASN A 91 2.40 -5.30 5.16
N LEU A 92 2.97 -6.09 4.24
CA LEU A 92 4.20 -5.75 3.52
C LEU A 92 4.05 -4.45 2.71
N VAL A 93 2.89 -4.24 2.09
CA VAL A 93 2.58 -3.06 1.28
C VAL A 93 1.22 -2.48 1.69
N THR A 94 1.15 -1.17 1.83
CA THR A 94 -0.10 -0.42 2.11
C THR A 94 -0.25 0.73 1.12
N MET A 95 -1.42 0.83 0.48
CA MET A 95 -1.80 1.95 -0.39
C MET A 95 -2.79 2.87 0.33
N ASN A 96 -2.46 4.15 0.43
CA ASN A 96 -3.26 5.14 1.16
C ASN A 96 -3.94 6.13 0.21
N PHE A 97 -5.25 5.95 -0.01
CA PHE A 97 -6.05 6.82 -0.86
C PHE A 97 -6.64 8.04 -0.13
N TYR A 98 -6.42 8.14 1.18
CA TYR A 98 -6.99 9.16 2.05
C TYR A 98 -6.68 10.61 1.63
N ASN A 99 -7.61 11.51 1.97
CA ASN A 99 -7.54 12.96 1.76
C ASN A 99 -8.05 13.66 3.03
N LYS A 100 -7.21 14.49 3.67
CA LYS A 100 -7.57 15.18 4.93
C LYS A 100 -8.57 16.32 4.71
N GLN A 101 -8.60 16.88 3.50
CA GLN A 101 -9.36 18.08 3.16
C GLN A 101 -10.79 17.79 2.66
N ALA A 102 -11.17 16.52 2.54
CA ALA A 102 -12.47 16.09 2.05
C ALA A 102 -12.84 14.71 2.60
N ARG A 103 -14.06 14.60 3.13
CA ARG A 103 -14.63 13.39 3.72
C ARG A 103 -15.50 12.61 2.75
N GLY A 104 -15.75 13.08 1.53
CA GLY A 104 -16.61 12.39 0.56
C GLY A 104 -16.20 10.93 0.31
N LEU A 105 -14.90 10.66 0.21
CA LEU A 105 -14.37 9.31 0.08
C LEU A 105 -14.60 8.48 1.36
N ALA A 106 -14.40 9.05 2.54
CA ALA A 106 -14.68 8.37 3.81
C ALA A 106 -16.18 8.09 4.01
N ILE A 107 -17.04 8.96 3.49
CA ILE A 107 -18.50 8.73 3.44
C ILE A 107 -18.78 7.55 2.51
N ALA A 108 -18.18 7.49 1.32
CA ALA A 108 -18.31 6.34 0.41
C ALA A 108 -17.78 5.02 1.02
N GLU A 109 -16.67 5.06 1.76
CA GLU A 109 -16.14 3.88 2.47
C GLU A 109 -17.11 3.30 3.51
N ASN A 110 -18.03 4.12 4.04
CA ASN A 110 -19.03 3.71 5.03
C ASN A 110 -20.44 3.63 4.44
N ALA A 111 -20.60 3.94 3.16
CA ALA A 111 -21.90 4.03 2.52
C ALA A 111 -22.48 2.63 2.37
N GLY A 112 -23.66 2.43 2.94
CA GLY A 112 -24.35 1.16 2.83
C GLY A 112 -23.97 0.10 3.88
N SER A 113 -23.02 0.39 4.79
CA SER A 113 -22.52 -0.59 5.77
C SER A 113 -23.55 -1.05 6.81
N LYS A 114 -24.53 -0.18 7.12
CA LYS A 114 -25.59 -0.46 8.12
C LYS A 114 -26.99 -0.51 7.54
N THR A 115 -27.22 0.13 6.40
CA THR A 115 -28.53 0.22 5.71
C THR A 115 -28.27 0.36 4.21
N ALA A 116 -29.20 -0.02 3.33
CA ALA A 116 -29.08 0.26 1.88
C ALA A 116 -29.35 1.73 1.50
N GLY A 117 -29.22 2.66 2.45
CA GLY A 117 -29.63 4.06 2.35
C GLY A 117 -31.06 4.26 2.88
N SER A 118 -31.17 4.92 4.04
CA SER A 118 -32.46 5.21 4.66
C SER A 118 -33.24 6.32 3.96
N SER A 119 -32.54 7.32 3.39
CA SER A 119 -33.14 8.44 2.66
C SER A 119 -33.08 8.25 1.14
N PRO A 120 -33.95 8.95 0.37
CA PRO A 120 -33.85 8.98 -1.10
C PRO A 120 -32.46 9.38 -1.60
N GLN A 121 -31.82 10.35 -0.94
CA GLN A 121 -30.47 10.80 -1.24
C GLN A 121 -29.43 9.70 -0.95
N GLY A 122 -29.58 8.97 0.16
CA GLY A 122 -28.70 7.85 0.49
C GLY A 122 -28.79 6.70 -0.52
N LYS A 123 -30.01 6.37 -0.96
CA LYS A 123 -30.24 5.38 -2.03
C LYS A 123 -29.62 5.82 -3.35
N ALA A 124 -29.81 7.08 -3.73
CA ALA A 124 -29.19 7.65 -4.93
C ALA A 124 -27.66 7.63 -4.87
N PHE A 125 -27.08 7.96 -3.71
CA PHE A 125 -25.64 7.90 -3.49
C PHE A 125 -25.10 6.48 -3.70
N ILE A 126 -25.69 5.48 -3.03
CA ILE A 126 -25.27 4.08 -3.15
C ILE A 126 -25.42 3.58 -4.58
N ARG A 127 -26.54 3.91 -5.26
CA ARG A 127 -26.73 3.59 -6.68
C ARG A 127 -25.63 4.18 -7.57
N ASN A 128 -25.26 5.44 -7.34
CA ASN A 128 -24.21 6.10 -8.13
C ASN A 128 -22.82 5.51 -7.82
N LEU A 129 -22.55 5.08 -6.59
CA LEU A 129 -21.33 4.33 -6.25
C LEU A 129 -21.30 2.95 -6.92
N ASN A 130 -22.44 2.24 -6.98
CA ASN A 130 -22.57 0.95 -7.66
C ASN A 130 -22.30 1.03 -9.17
N ALA A 131 -22.56 2.18 -9.79
CA ALA A 131 -22.21 2.41 -11.20
C ALA A 131 -20.68 2.42 -11.43
N ILE A 132 -19.89 2.70 -10.38
CA ILE A 132 -18.42 2.71 -10.42
C ILE A 132 -17.86 1.32 -10.10
N VAL A 133 -18.48 0.65 -9.13
CA VAL A 133 -18.06 -0.65 -8.63
C VAL A 133 -19.30 -1.55 -8.54
N SER A 134 -19.50 -2.38 -9.56
CA SER A 134 -20.65 -3.29 -9.66
C SER A 134 -20.62 -4.36 -8.55
N ASP A 135 -21.79 -4.96 -8.29
CA ASP A 135 -21.94 -6.13 -7.43
C ASP A 135 -21.57 -5.88 -5.95
N TRP A 136 -22.15 -4.83 -5.36
CA TRP A 136 -21.99 -4.49 -3.95
C TRP A 136 -23.17 -5.04 -3.11
N PRO A 137 -23.09 -6.27 -2.55
CA PRO A 137 -24.22 -6.90 -1.85
C PRO A 137 -24.46 -6.34 -0.44
N GLN A 138 -23.41 -5.83 0.21
CA GLN A 138 -23.45 -5.24 1.55
C GLN A 138 -22.52 -4.03 1.52
N GLY A 139 -23.09 -2.84 1.73
CA GLY A 139 -22.36 -1.60 1.57
C GLY A 139 -21.14 -1.45 2.50
N GLY A 140 -20.36 -0.41 2.25
CA GLY A 140 -19.06 -0.16 2.85
C GLY A 140 -17.87 -0.72 2.06
N ARG A 141 -16.67 -0.22 2.37
CA ARG A 141 -15.39 -0.61 1.74
C ARG A 141 -15.35 -0.36 0.22
N PHE A 142 -15.88 0.78 -0.22
CA PHE A 142 -15.95 1.17 -1.62
C PHE A 142 -14.61 1.03 -2.37
N LEU A 143 -13.52 1.58 -1.83
CA LEU A 143 -12.17 1.47 -2.40
C LEU A 143 -11.64 0.04 -2.41
N TYR A 144 -11.94 -0.74 -1.37
CA TYR A 144 -11.54 -2.14 -1.34
C TYR A 144 -12.16 -2.90 -2.51
N ARG A 145 -13.42 -2.62 -2.84
CA ARG A 145 -14.10 -3.22 -3.98
C ARG A 145 -13.52 -2.73 -5.31
N ALA A 146 -13.21 -1.44 -5.42
CA ALA A 146 -12.48 -0.91 -6.58
C ALA A 146 -11.09 -1.57 -6.75
N TYR A 147 -10.46 -1.98 -5.65
CA TYR A 147 -9.19 -2.69 -5.61
C TYR A 147 -9.29 -4.18 -5.97
N MET A 148 -10.39 -4.87 -5.64
CA MET A 148 -10.50 -6.33 -5.76
C MET A 148 -10.07 -6.91 -7.12
N PRO A 149 -10.43 -6.32 -8.27
CA PRO A 149 -9.96 -6.79 -9.57
C PRO A 149 -8.44 -6.72 -9.76
N PHE A 150 -7.79 -5.80 -9.05
CA PHE A 150 -6.33 -5.60 -9.09
C PHE A 150 -5.57 -6.42 -8.05
N LYS A 151 -6.27 -7.06 -7.09
CA LYS A 151 -5.66 -7.84 -6.01
C LYS A 151 -4.67 -8.91 -6.53
N PRO A 152 -5.01 -9.75 -7.53
CA PRO A 152 -4.08 -10.75 -8.04
C PRO A 152 -2.81 -10.12 -8.62
N HIS A 153 -2.94 -8.99 -9.33
CA HIS A 153 -1.81 -8.27 -9.90
C HIS A 153 -0.87 -7.72 -8.83
N VAL A 154 -1.41 -7.15 -7.75
CA VAL A 154 -0.61 -6.67 -6.62
C VAL A 154 0.15 -7.81 -5.93
N VAL A 155 -0.52 -8.94 -5.70
CA VAL A 155 0.10 -10.12 -5.06
C VAL A 155 1.22 -10.69 -5.95
N ASN A 156 0.95 -10.93 -7.23
CA ASN A 156 1.92 -11.50 -8.17
C ASN A 156 3.13 -10.57 -8.37
N LEU A 157 2.88 -9.26 -8.51
CA LEU A 157 3.95 -8.27 -8.60
C LEU A 157 4.82 -8.27 -7.34
N GLY A 158 4.20 -8.23 -6.16
CA GLY A 158 4.91 -8.27 -4.88
C GLY A 158 5.76 -9.52 -4.73
N ALA A 159 5.19 -10.69 -5.05
CA ALA A 159 5.90 -11.97 -5.02
C ALA A 159 7.10 -11.98 -5.97
N ASN A 160 6.94 -11.47 -7.20
CA ASN A 160 8.03 -11.39 -8.18
C ASN A 160 9.14 -10.44 -7.74
N ILE A 161 8.80 -9.29 -7.15
CA ILE A 161 9.79 -8.35 -6.61
C ILE A 161 10.54 -9.00 -5.44
N LEU A 162 9.84 -9.64 -4.51
CA LEU A 162 10.46 -10.38 -3.41
C LEU A 162 11.39 -11.49 -3.90
N LYS A 163 10.96 -12.31 -4.86
CA LYS A 163 11.77 -13.40 -5.40
C LYS A 163 13.08 -12.89 -6.01
N ARG A 164 13.02 -11.79 -6.78
CA ARG A 164 14.20 -11.16 -7.36
C ARG A 164 15.11 -10.55 -6.28
N TRP A 165 14.51 -9.92 -5.27
CA TRP A 165 15.25 -9.35 -4.16
C TRP A 165 15.97 -10.44 -3.36
N ILE A 166 15.30 -11.54 -2.99
CA ILE A 166 15.90 -12.68 -2.27
C ILE A 166 17.07 -13.26 -3.07
N ALA A 167 16.89 -13.50 -4.38
CA ALA A 167 17.96 -14.03 -5.24
C ALA A 167 19.17 -13.10 -5.29
N LYS A 168 18.95 -11.78 -5.33
CA LYS A 168 20.02 -10.78 -5.29
C LYS A 168 20.72 -10.75 -3.94
N THR A 169 19.96 -10.74 -2.84
CA THR A 169 20.48 -10.76 -1.48
C THR A 169 21.33 -12.00 -1.22
N ASN A 170 20.87 -13.19 -1.61
CA ASN A 170 21.66 -14.41 -1.45
C ASN A 170 23.00 -14.31 -2.20
N LYS A 171 23.00 -13.81 -3.44
CA LYS A 171 24.23 -13.62 -4.22
C LYS A 171 25.20 -12.62 -3.56
N GLU A 172 24.68 -11.55 -2.97
CA GLU A 172 25.52 -10.56 -2.27
C GLU A 172 26.10 -11.12 -0.97
N ILE A 173 25.34 -11.95 -0.24
CA ILE A 173 25.80 -12.60 0.99
C ILE A 173 26.81 -13.71 0.69
N GLU A 174 26.56 -14.55 -0.32
CA GLU A 174 27.47 -15.64 -0.72
C GLU A 174 28.77 -15.14 -1.36
N GLY A 175 28.76 -13.90 -1.87
CA GLY A 175 29.93 -13.23 -2.44
C GLY A 175 30.78 -12.44 -1.44
N MET A 176 30.36 -12.40 -0.16
CA MET A 176 31.10 -11.80 0.95
C MET A 176 31.95 -12.84 1.69
#